data_AF-A0A924N5U6-F1
#
_entry.id   AF-A0A924N5U6-F1
#
_cell.length_a   1.000
_cell.length_b   1.000
_cell.length_c   1.000
_cell.angle_alpha   90.00
_cell.angle_beta   90.00
_cell.angle_gamma   90.00
#
_symmetry.space_group_name_H-M   'P 1'
#
loop_
_entity.id
_entity.type
_entity.pdbx_description
1 polymer ?
#
loop_
_entity_poly.entity_id
_entity_poly.type
_entity_poly.pdbx_seq_one_letter_code
_entity_poly.pdbx_strand_id
1 'polypeptide(L)'
;MSITLGQFVAITLRILAADGIDTYQPTIAVLATRDISVISDLPAQVDPRVALMDTIRRRDLTKADIAFGVRSGPAEVTVGRCEDGVCEFELIVGGTDGLTHRPIGSPTWWSL
;
A
#
# COMPACT_ATOMS: atom_id res chain seq x y z
N MET A 1 16.93 -9.57 -6.65
CA MET A 1 15.90 -10.18 -5.79
C MET A 1 14.81 -9.14 -5.61
N SER A 2 13.63 -9.41 -6.15
CA SER A 2 12.44 -8.55 -5.97
C SER A 2 11.93 -8.73 -4.53
N ILE A 3 11.40 -7.68 -3.91
CA ILE A 3 10.84 -7.76 -2.54
C ILE A 3 9.63 -8.72 -2.55
N THR A 4 9.31 -9.47 -1.50
CA THR A 4 8.03 -10.23 -1.46
C THR A 4 6.93 -9.40 -0.79
N LEU A 5 5.67 -9.81 -0.92
CA LEU A 5 4.56 -9.17 -0.18
C LEU A 5 4.82 -9.18 1.33
N GLY A 6 5.20 -10.34 1.89
CA GLY A 6 5.52 -10.44 3.32
C GLY A 6 6.70 -9.56 3.77
N GLN A 7 7.71 -9.37 2.92
CA GLN A 7 8.80 -8.42 3.22
C GLN A 7 8.31 -6.98 3.22
N PHE A 8 7.45 -6.60 2.26
CA PHE A 8 6.87 -5.26 2.21
C PHE A 8 5.91 -5.01 3.38
N VAL A 9 5.12 -6.01 3.79
CA VAL A 9 4.30 -5.98 5.01
C VAL A 9 5.18 -5.77 6.24
N ALA A 10 6.29 -6.50 6.38
CA ALA A 10 7.20 -6.34 7.51
C ALA A 10 7.82 -4.94 7.59
N ILE A 11 8.17 -4.32 6.45
CA ILE A 11 8.64 -2.93 6.39
C ILE A 11 7.51 -1.98 6.79
N THR A 12 6.31 -2.18 6.25
CA THR A 12 5.15 -1.35 6.54
C THR A 12 4.81 -1.40 8.03
N LEU A 13 4.79 -2.59 8.65
CA LEU A 13 4.58 -2.75 10.09
C LEU A 13 5.58 -1.97 10.94
N ARG A 14 6.86 -1.92 10.54
CA ARG A 14 7.88 -1.13 11.25
C ARG A 14 7.60 0.37 11.17
N ILE A 15 7.18 0.86 10.02
CA ILE A 15 6.79 2.27 9.83
C ILE A 15 5.57 2.58 10.70
N LEU A 16 4.52 1.75 10.62
CA LEU A 16 3.29 1.94 11.39
C LEU A 16 3.53 1.87 12.90
N ALA A 17 4.46 1.02 13.36
CA ALA A 17 4.82 0.94 14.78
C ALA A 17 5.58 2.17 15.28
N ALA A 18 6.31 2.86 14.41
CA ALA A 18 7.05 4.08 14.75
C ALA A 18 6.16 5.33 14.68
N ASP A 19 5.37 5.45 13.62
CA ASP A 19 4.73 6.71 13.23
C ASP A 19 3.20 6.70 13.38
N GLY A 20 2.59 5.54 13.62
CA GLY A 20 1.14 5.35 13.69
C GLY A 20 0.48 5.09 12.32
N ILE A 21 -0.74 4.54 12.35
CA ILE A 21 -1.51 4.27 11.12
C ILE A 21 -2.10 5.53 10.51
N ASP A 22 -2.53 6.47 11.34
CA ASP A 22 -3.17 7.72 10.95
C ASP A 22 -2.26 8.63 10.13
N THR A 23 -0.95 8.52 10.32
CA THR A 23 0.08 9.27 9.59
C THR A 23 0.51 8.60 8.28
N TYR A 24 0.12 7.34 8.07
CA TYR A 24 0.61 6.54 6.94
C TYR A 24 0.12 7.10 5.59
N GLN A 25 1.07 7.54 4.77
CA GLN A 25 0.82 8.06 3.44
C GLN A 25 0.89 6.94 2.39
N PRO A 26 0.07 7.01 1.32
CA PRO A 26 0.14 6.05 0.24
C PRO A 26 1.55 5.97 -0.33
N THR A 27 2.05 4.76 -0.48
CA THR A 27 3.42 4.49 -0.91
C THR A 27 3.41 3.51 -2.06
N ILE A 28 4.19 3.77 -3.10
CA ILE A 28 4.39 2.90 -4.25
C ILE A 28 5.88 2.62 -4.38
N ALA A 29 6.25 1.36 -4.51
CA ALA A 29 7.58 0.90 -4.86
C ALA A 29 7.54 0.23 -6.24
N VAL A 30 8.28 0.77 -7.21
CA VAL A 30 8.45 0.18 -8.55
C VAL A 30 9.64 -0.77 -8.50
N LEU A 31 9.38 -2.06 -8.71
CA LEU A 31 10.33 -3.11 -8.34
C LEU A 31 11.49 -3.24 -9.32
N ALA A 32 11.22 -2.97 -10.60
CA ALA A 32 12.23 -3.00 -11.66
C ALA A 32 13.30 -1.91 -11.46
N THR A 33 12.90 -0.71 -11.05
CA THR A 33 13.81 0.43 -10.87
C THR A 33 14.29 0.63 -9.44
N ARG A 34 13.63 -0.03 -8.47
CA ARG A 34 13.81 0.19 -7.02
C ARG A 34 13.45 1.60 -6.58
N ASP A 35 12.62 2.29 -7.36
CA ASP A 35 12.12 3.60 -6.98
C ASP A 35 10.99 3.46 -5.98
N ILE A 36 11.07 4.22 -4.89
CA ILE A 36 9.99 4.35 -3.90
C ILE A 36 9.46 5.76 -4.00
N SER A 37 8.14 5.90 -4.03
CA SER A 37 7.44 7.17 -4.05
C SER A 37 6.37 7.18 -2.99
N VAL A 38 6.40 8.19 -2.14
CA VAL A 38 5.35 8.48 -1.18
C VAL A 38 4.48 9.58 -1.77
N ILE A 39 3.17 9.38 -1.76
CA ILE A 39 2.19 10.38 -2.20
C ILE A 39 1.91 11.27 -0.99
N SER A 40 2.71 12.34 -0.84
CA SER A 40 2.60 13.30 0.27
C SER A 40 1.57 14.39 -0.01
N ASP A 41 1.27 15.17 1.03
CA ASP A 41 0.47 16.41 0.96
C ASP A 41 -0.95 16.21 0.41
N LEU A 42 -1.54 15.04 0.68
CA LEU A 42 -2.92 14.77 0.32
C LEU A 42 -3.87 15.69 1.12
N PRO A 43 -4.75 16.46 0.44
CA PRO A 43 -5.76 17.23 1.13
C PRO A 43 -6.63 16.31 1.98
N ALA A 44 -7.02 16.76 3.18
CA ALA A 44 -7.72 15.93 4.18
C ALA A 44 -9.02 15.27 3.66
N GLN A 45 -9.67 15.88 2.67
CA GLN A 45 -10.88 15.39 2.02
C GLN A 45 -10.65 14.34 0.93
N VAL A 46 -9.39 14.11 0.52
CA VAL A 46 -9.06 13.16 -0.54
C VAL A 46 -8.90 11.76 0.05
N ASP A 47 -9.60 10.80 -0.54
CA ASP A 47 -9.44 9.38 -0.20
C ASP A 47 -8.03 8.90 -0.63
N PRO A 48 -7.20 8.40 0.30
CA PRO A 48 -5.86 7.90 -0.01
C PRO A 48 -5.86 6.78 -1.06
N ARG A 49 -6.93 5.97 -1.10
CA ARG A 49 -7.11 4.88 -2.07
C ARG A 49 -7.26 5.43 -3.49
N VAL A 50 -8.05 6.49 -3.64
CA VAL A 50 -8.25 7.16 -4.92
C VAL A 50 -6.94 7.81 -5.39
N ALA A 51 -6.23 8.48 -4.48
CA ALA A 51 -4.94 9.09 -4.80
C ALA A 51 -3.88 8.08 -5.26
N LEU A 52 -3.82 6.92 -4.61
CA LEU A 52 -2.96 5.80 -5.03
C LEU A 52 -3.31 5.36 -6.46
N MET A 53 -4.58 5.05 -6.71
CA MET A 53 -5.05 4.55 -8.01
C MET A 53 -4.80 5.56 -9.13
N ASP A 54 -5.08 6.84 -8.89
CA ASP A 54 -4.82 7.91 -9.85
C ASP A 54 -3.32 8.05 -10.13
N THR A 55 -2.47 7.90 -9.12
CA THR A 55 -1.02 7.95 -9.31
C THR A 55 -0.51 6.77 -10.13
N ILE A 56 -1.00 5.56 -9.86
CA ILE A 56 -0.66 4.36 -10.65
C ILE A 56 -1.04 4.56 -12.11
N ARG A 57 -2.24 5.09 -12.39
CA ARG A 57 -2.72 5.36 -13.76
C ARG A 57 -1.93 6.47 -14.45
N ARG A 58 -1.72 7.61 -13.79
CA ARG A 58 -1.00 8.77 -14.36
C ARG A 58 0.47 8.48 -14.67
N ARG A 59 1.08 7.54 -13.93
CA ARG A 59 2.47 7.12 -14.13
C ARG A 59 2.62 5.87 -15.02
N ASP A 60 1.52 5.40 -15.62
CA ASP A 60 1.49 4.19 -16.47
C ASP A 60 2.06 2.94 -15.77
N LEU A 61 1.77 2.78 -14.47
CA LEU A 61 2.27 1.67 -13.65
C LEU A 61 1.32 0.47 -13.62
N THR A 62 0.25 0.47 -14.42
CA THR A 62 -0.78 -0.57 -14.40
C THR A 62 -0.25 -1.95 -14.80
N LYS A 63 0.82 -1.99 -15.60
CA LYS A 63 1.52 -3.21 -16.04
C LYS A 63 2.90 -3.36 -15.39
N ALA A 64 3.26 -2.48 -14.46
CA ALA A 64 4.54 -2.52 -13.80
C ALA A 64 4.49 -3.45 -12.60
N ASP A 65 5.61 -4.11 -12.33
CA ASP A 65 5.78 -4.83 -11.07
C ASP A 65 5.93 -3.82 -9.95
N ILE A 66 4.93 -3.76 -9.07
CA ILE A 66 4.84 -2.78 -7.99
C ILE A 66 4.55 -3.45 -6.65
N ALA A 67 5.02 -2.85 -5.58
CA ALA A 67 4.45 -3.03 -4.26
C ALA A 67 3.89 -1.70 -3.77
N PHE A 68 2.83 -1.72 -2.98
CA PHE A 68 2.23 -0.50 -2.46
C PHE A 68 1.66 -0.71 -1.07
N GLY A 69 1.49 0.38 -0.35
CA GLY A 69 0.69 0.45 0.86
C GLY A 69 -0.20 1.67 0.83
N VAL A 70 -1.41 1.57 1.38
CA VAL A 70 -2.35 2.68 1.46
C VAL A 70 -3.24 2.54 2.69
N ARG A 71 -3.49 3.66 3.38
CA ARG A 71 -4.50 3.71 4.43
C ARG A 71 -5.88 3.49 3.83
N SER A 72 -6.45 2.31 4.07
CA SER A 72 -7.70 1.85 3.46
C SER A 72 -8.92 2.04 4.36
N GLY A 73 -8.70 2.41 5.62
CA GLY A 73 -9.71 2.70 6.64
C GLY A 73 -9.13 3.50 7.81
N PRO A 74 -9.92 3.80 8.86
CA PRO A 74 -9.46 4.61 10.00
C PRO A 74 -8.26 4.02 10.74
N ALA A 75 -8.23 2.69 10.90
CA ALA A 75 -7.14 1.95 11.55
C ALA A 75 -6.64 0.81 10.65
N GLU A 76 -6.74 0.99 9.33
CA GLU A 76 -6.45 -0.05 8.36
C GLU A 76 -5.50 0.44 7.27
N VAL A 77 -4.50 -0.38 6.96
CA VAL A 77 -3.60 -0.19 5.83
C VAL A 77 -3.68 -1.44 4.96
N THR A 78 -4.08 -1.27 3.69
CA THR A 78 -3.94 -2.33 2.70
C THR A 78 -2.57 -2.24 2.07
N VAL A 79 -1.88 -3.37 2.05
CA VAL A 79 -0.63 -3.57 1.34
C VAL A 79 -0.91 -4.48 0.16
N GLY A 80 -0.31 -4.20 -0.99
CA GLY A 80 -0.40 -5.10 -2.13
C GLY A 80 0.91 -5.21 -2.89
N ARG A 81 1.03 -6.30 -3.63
CA ARG A 81 2.11 -6.55 -4.58
C ARG A 81 1.48 -7.02 -5.88
N CYS A 82 1.88 -6.42 -7.00
CA CYS A 82 1.49 -6.83 -8.33
C CYS A 82 2.73 -7.23 -9.14
N GLU A 83 2.65 -8.37 -9.81
CA GLU A 83 3.70 -8.90 -10.69
C GLU A 83 2.99 -9.58 -11.87
N ASP A 84 3.39 -9.23 -13.10
CA ASP A 84 2.77 -9.75 -14.34
C ASP A 84 1.22 -9.62 -14.38
N GLY A 85 0.70 -8.53 -13.81
CA GLY A 85 -0.75 -8.25 -13.76
C GLY A 85 -1.53 -9.04 -12.71
N VAL A 86 -0.87 -9.90 -11.93
CA VAL A 86 -1.48 -10.59 -10.79
C VAL A 86 -1.14 -9.84 -9.51
N CYS A 87 -2.15 -9.53 -8.70
CA CYS A 87 -1.96 -8.82 -7.44
C CYS A 87 -2.37 -9.67 -6.23
N GLU A 88 -1.52 -9.65 -5.21
CA GLU A 88 -1.78 -10.20 -3.88
C GLU A 88 -1.94 -9.05 -2.88
N PHE A 89 -2.77 -9.26 -1.85
CA PHE A 89 -3.12 -8.20 -0.90
C PHE A 89 -3.13 -8.72 0.53
N GLU A 90 -2.66 -7.87 1.44
CA GLU A 90 -2.79 -8.04 2.87
C GLU A 90 -3.40 -6.79 3.51
N LEU A 91 -4.20 -7.00 4.56
CA LEU A 91 -4.75 -5.94 5.39
C LEU A 91 -4.03 -5.92 6.72
N ILE A 92 -3.41 -4.80 7.05
CA ILE A 92 -2.88 -4.48 8.37
C ILE A 92 -3.97 -3.72 9.13
N VAL A 93 -4.27 -4.15 10.36
CA VAL A 93 -5.26 -3.53 11.25
C VAL A 93 -4.60 -3.16 12.58
N GLY A 94 -4.75 -1.91 12.98
CA GLY A 94 -4.38 -1.46 14.33
C GLY A 94 -5.48 -1.71 15.34
N GLY A 95 -5.12 -2.27 16.48
CA GLY A 95 -6.01 -2.49 17.62
C GLY A 95 -5.31 -2.19 18.95
N THR A 96 -6.02 -2.43 20.05
CA THR A 96 -5.50 -2.22 21.42
C THR A 96 -4.27 -3.07 21.73
N ASP A 97 -4.16 -4.24 21.11
CA ASP A 97 -3.06 -5.19 21.32
C ASP A 97 -1.92 -5.02 20.29
N GLY A 98 -1.93 -3.93 19.52
CA GLY A 98 -0.93 -3.60 18.51
C GLY A 98 -1.41 -3.83 17.07
N LEU A 99 -0.46 -4.09 16.19
CA LEU A 99 -0.70 -4.26 14.74
C LEU A 99 -0.83 -5.73 14.40
N THR A 100 -1.90 -6.09 13.70
CA THR A 100 -2.10 -7.43 13.14
C THR A 100 -2.23 -7.33 11.62
N HIS A 101 -1.90 -8.41 10.90
CA HIS A 101 -2.11 -8.45 9.46
C HIS A 101 -2.68 -9.80 9.01
N ARG A 102 -3.39 -9.79 7.88
CA ARG A 102 -3.96 -10.99 7.27
C ARG A 102 -4.07 -10.84 5.74
N PRO A 103 -3.98 -11.94 4.98
CA PRO A 103 -4.34 -11.93 3.57
C PRO A 103 -5.79 -11.52 3.35
N ILE A 104 -6.03 -10.80 2.25
CA ILE A 104 -7.37 -10.46 1.79
C ILE A 104 -7.49 -10.72 0.28
N GLY A 105 -8.72 -10.84 -0.21
CA GLY A 105 -8.97 -10.83 -1.66
C GLY A 105 -8.75 -9.44 -2.26
N SER A 106 -8.93 -9.33 -3.59
CA SER A 106 -8.85 -8.04 -4.28
C SER A 106 -9.85 -7.04 -3.66
N PRO A 107 -9.37 -5.90 -3.12
CA PRO A 107 -10.26 -4.91 -2.54
C PRO A 107 -11.19 -4.32 -3.59
N THR A 108 -12.44 -4.00 -3.23
CA THR A 108 -13.43 -3.46 -4.19
C THR A 108 -13.05 -2.10 -4.79
N TRP A 109 -12.17 -1.35 -4.12
CA TRP A 109 -11.63 -0.09 -4.62
C TRP A 109 -10.44 -0.28 -5.57
N TRP A 110 -9.83 -1.46 -5.59
CA TRP A 110 -8.75 -1.79 -6.50
C TRP A 110 -9.33 -2.10 -7.88
N SER A 111 -8.95 -1.30 -8.87
CA SER A 111 -9.47 -1.39 -10.24
C SER A 111 -8.37 -1.08 -11.25
N LEU A 112 -7.59 -2.12 -11.58
CA LEU A 112 -6.60 -2.13 -12.66
C LEU A 112 -6.99 -3.13 -13.74
#